data_AF-A0A7X9AD35-F1
#
_entry.id   AF-A0A7X9AD35-F1
#
_cell.length_a   1.000
_cell.length_b   1.000
_cell.length_c   1.000
_cell.angle_alpha   90.00
_cell.angle_beta   90.00
_cell.angle_gamma   90.00
#
_symmetry.space_group_name_H-M   'P 1'
#
loop_
_entity.id
_entity.type
_entity.pdbx_description
1 polymer ?
#
loop_
_entity_poly.entity_id
_entity_poly.type
_entity_poly.pdbx_seq_one_letter_code
_entity_poly.pdbx_strand_id
1 'polypeptide(L)'
;MVAEINFIEFNKLSYLVYREQIIDLYFQAFTTGEYAQFLDRNFVVNTIDELINIGGGILALFADRPVGILIASPLFAHIEFPITDSKDLLADNTIYINEVVVGIDFRGRGI
;
A
#
# COMPACT_ATOMS: atom_id res chain seq x y z
N MET A 1 -26.69 4.16 10.68
CA MET A 1 -25.88 4.69 9.56
C MET A 1 -25.06 3.55 9.01
N VAL A 2 -25.15 3.28 7.71
CA VAL A 2 -24.20 2.37 7.05
C VAL A 2 -22.91 3.16 6.93
N ALA A 3 -21.81 2.67 7.53
CA ALA A 3 -20.53 3.34 7.37
C ALA A 3 -20.13 3.24 5.88
N GLU A 4 -19.82 4.38 5.27
CA GLU A 4 -19.35 4.44 3.88
C GLU A 4 -17.83 4.33 3.85
N ILE A 5 -17.29 3.92 2.69
CA ILE A 5 -15.84 3.96 2.46
C ILE A 5 -15.45 5.41 2.20
N ASN A 6 -14.49 5.91 2.98
CA ASN A 6 -13.86 7.20 2.76
C ASN A 6 -12.43 7.01 2.27
N PHE A 7 -11.99 7.84 1.33
CA PHE A 7 -10.61 7.81 0.85
C PHE A 7 -9.86 9.02 1.35
N ILE A 8 -8.70 8.80 1.95
CA ILE A 8 -7.80 9.87 2.36
C ILE A 8 -6.41 9.65 1.75
N GLU A 9 -5.62 10.72 1.68
CA GLU A 9 -4.23 10.62 1.25
C GLU A 9 -3.43 9.76 2.24
N PHE A 10 -2.63 8.84 1.70
CA PHE A 10 -1.57 8.17 2.42
C PHE A 10 -0.28 9.00 2.33
N ASN A 11 0.05 9.68 3.41
CA ASN A 11 1.25 10.50 3.58
C ASN A 11 1.85 10.29 4.99
N LYS A 12 2.94 10.99 5.33
CA LYS A 12 3.62 10.81 6.62
C LYS A 12 2.71 11.08 7.83
N LEU A 13 1.75 12.01 7.71
CA LEU A 13 0.83 12.32 8.79
C LEU A 13 -0.23 11.22 8.97
N SER A 14 -0.87 10.78 7.89
CA SER A 14 -1.82 9.67 7.96
C SER A 14 -1.12 8.39 8.41
N TYR A 15 0.14 8.18 8.01
CA TYR A 15 0.92 7.03 8.44
C TYR A 15 1.14 7.04 9.96
N LEU A 16 1.53 8.17 10.55
CA LEU A 16 1.67 8.28 12.01
C LEU A 16 0.39 7.91 12.76
N VAL A 17 -0.78 8.25 12.21
CA VAL A 17 -2.09 7.95 12.81
C VAL A 17 -2.46 6.48 12.66
N TYR A 18 -2.25 5.90 11.47
CA TYR A 18 -2.81 4.61 11.09
C TYR A 18 -1.78 3.47 11.03
N ARG A 19 -0.51 3.71 11.38
CA ARG A 19 0.62 2.78 11.19
C ARG A 19 0.32 1.34 11.57
N GLU A 20 -0.05 1.07 12.82
CA GLU A 20 -0.28 -0.31 13.27
C GLU A 20 -1.45 -0.97 12.53
N GLN A 21 -2.49 -0.22 12.19
CA GLN A 21 -3.65 -0.75 11.46
C GLN A 21 -3.31 -1.06 10.01
N ILE A 22 -2.43 -0.27 9.38
CA ILE A 22 -1.90 -0.54 8.04
C ILE A 22 -1.02 -1.79 8.05
N ILE A 23 -0.14 -1.92 9.05
CA ILE A 23 0.72 -3.10 9.22
C ILE A 23 -0.13 -4.35 9.42
N ASP A 24 -1.16 -4.28 10.26
CA ASP A 24 -2.07 -5.41 10.50
C ASP A 24 -2.88 -5.76 9.24
N LEU A 25 -3.40 -4.76 8.52
CA LEU A 25 -4.11 -4.95 7.25
C LEU A 25 -3.22 -5.67 6.23
N TYR A 26 -1.99 -5.19 6.05
CA TYR A 26 -1.02 -5.77 5.14
C TYR A 26 -0.67 -7.20 5.55
N PHE A 27 -0.30 -7.40 6.82
CA PHE A 27 0.08 -8.70 7.34
C PHE A 27 -1.05 -9.73 7.16
N GLN A 28 -2.28 -9.37 7.51
CA GLN A 28 -3.43 -10.25 7.30
C GLN A 28 -3.67 -10.55 5.82
N ALA A 29 -3.59 -9.55 4.95
CA ALA A 29 -3.87 -9.73 3.52
C ALA A 29 -2.91 -10.72 2.83
N PHE A 30 -1.66 -10.81 3.29
CA PHE A 30 -0.66 -11.71 2.73
C PHE A 30 -0.48 -13.02 3.48
N THR A 31 -0.78 -13.09 4.78
CA THR A 31 -0.64 -14.34 5.57
C THR A 31 -1.91 -15.18 5.65
N THR A 32 -3.00 -14.70 5.03
CA THR A 32 -4.29 -15.40 4.99
C THR A 32 -4.78 -15.57 3.56
N GLY A 33 -5.61 -16.60 3.32
CA GLY A 33 -6.18 -16.91 2.01
C GLY A 33 -5.47 -18.05 1.27
N GLU A 34 -5.86 -18.26 0.02
CA GLU A 34 -5.39 -19.39 -0.81
C GLU A 34 -3.90 -19.32 -1.15
N TYR A 35 -3.36 -18.11 -1.32
CA TYR A 35 -1.96 -17.85 -1.63
C TYR A 35 -1.21 -17.23 -0.45
N ALA A 36 -1.57 -17.64 0.78
CA ALA A 36 -0.94 -17.16 1.99
C ALA A 36 0.59 -17.38 1.95
N GLN A 37 1.32 -16.31 2.24
CA GLN A 37 2.77 -16.30 2.32
C GLN A 37 3.21 -16.36 3.78
N PHE A 38 4.36 -16.97 4.02
CA PHE A 38 5.03 -16.84 5.30
C PHE A 38 5.80 -15.52 5.32
N LEU A 39 5.26 -14.52 6.00
CA LEU A 39 5.88 -13.21 6.19
C LEU A 39 6.23 -13.03 7.66
N ASP A 40 7.43 -12.50 7.92
CA ASP A 40 7.76 -11.96 9.23
C ASP A 40 7.09 -10.59 9.39
N ARG A 41 6.52 -10.30 10.57
CA ARG A 41 5.89 -9.00 10.83
C ARG A 41 6.91 -7.86 10.75
N ASN A 42 8.17 -8.10 11.15
CA ASN A 42 9.21 -7.08 11.05
C ASN A 42 9.51 -6.73 9.59
N PHE A 43 9.42 -7.71 8.68
CA PHE A 43 9.56 -7.43 7.25
C PHE A 43 8.46 -6.47 6.78
N VAL A 44 7.19 -6.73 7.12
CA VAL A 44 6.07 -5.84 6.78
C VAL A 44 6.27 -4.44 7.35
N VAL A 45 6.69 -4.34 8.62
CA VAL A 45 6.99 -3.06 9.27
C VAL A 45 8.03 -2.28 8.47
N ASN A 46 9.16 -2.92 8.16
CA ASN A 46 10.26 -2.28 7.43
C ASN A 46 9.82 -1.86 6.02
N THR A 47 9.10 -2.73 5.29
CA THR A 47 8.59 -2.42 3.95
C THR A 47 7.72 -1.17 3.97
N ILE A 48 6.73 -1.08 4.86
CA ILE A 48 5.84 0.10 4.89
C ILE A 48 6.59 1.35 5.38
N ASP A 49 7.48 1.23 6.36
CA ASP A 49 8.33 2.33 6.85
C ASP A 49 9.27 2.87 5.74
N GLU A 50 9.81 2.01 4.88
CA GLU A 50 10.64 2.42 3.74
C GLU A 50 9.78 3.10 2.65
N LEU A 51 8.64 2.51 2.30
CA LEU A 51 7.78 3.02 1.23
C LEU A 51 7.24 4.42 1.53
N ILE A 52 6.87 4.72 2.77
CA ILE A 52 6.39 6.07 3.16
C ILE A 52 7.48 7.14 3.11
N ASN A 53 8.76 6.75 3.09
CA ASN A 53 9.87 7.69 2.95
C ASN A 53 10.11 8.10 1.49
N ILE A 54 9.74 7.25 0.54
CA ILE A 54 9.99 7.47 -0.89
C ILE A 54 8.72 7.73 -1.71
N GLY A 55 7.54 7.58 -1.11
CA GLY A 55 6.27 7.64 -1.81
C GLY A 55 5.08 8.08 -0.94
N GLY A 56 3.89 7.78 -1.44
CA GLY A 56 2.61 8.09 -0.81
C GLY A 56 1.49 7.34 -1.53
N GLY A 57 0.24 7.72 -1.32
CA GLY A 57 -0.88 7.08 -2.04
C GLY A 57 -2.23 7.36 -1.40
N ILE A 58 -3.05 6.33 -1.22
CA ILE A 58 -4.42 6.45 -0.73
C ILE A 58 -4.71 5.38 0.34
N LEU A 59 -5.40 5.78 1.41
CA LEU A 59 -6.04 4.87 2.36
C LEU A 59 -7.55 4.85 2.12
N ALA A 60 -8.12 3.65 2.07
CA ALA A 60 -9.55 3.44 2.15
C ALA A 60 -9.92 3.14 3.61
N LEU A 61 -10.83 3.94 4.17
CA LEU A 61 -11.27 3.85 5.55
C LEU A 61 -12.73 3.38 5.62
N PHE A 62 -13.03 2.46 6.52
CA PHE A 62 -14.39 2.10 6.93
C PHE A 62 -14.50 2.29 8.44
N ALA A 63 -15.41 3.15 8.88
CA ALA A 63 -15.56 3.51 10.30
C ALA A 63 -14.22 3.86 10.97
N ASP A 64 -13.46 4.76 10.33
CA ASP A 64 -12.14 5.26 10.74
C ASP A 64 -11.03 4.19 10.86
N ARG A 65 -11.21 3.02 10.24
CA ARG A 65 -10.17 1.99 10.15
C ARG A 65 -9.73 1.75 8.71
N PRO A 66 -8.43 1.65 8.43
CA PRO A 66 -7.92 1.20 7.15
C PRO A 66 -8.47 -0.17 6.77
N VAL A 67 -9.09 -0.24 5.61
CA VAL A 67 -9.57 -1.48 4.97
C VAL A 67 -8.98 -1.69 3.60
N GLY A 68 -8.34 -0.65 3.04
CA GLY A 68 -7.53 -0.74 1.85
C GLY A 68 -6.41 0.30 1.85
N ILE A 69 -5.35 0.02 1.11
CA ILE A 69 -4.22 0.93 0.91
C ILE A 69 -3.66 0.77 -0.51
N LEU A 70 -3.36 1.90 -1.14
CA LEU A 70 -2.54 1.99 -2.34
C LEU A 70 -1.28 2.79 -1.98
N ILE A 71 -0.12 2.25 -2.31
CA ILE A 71 1.18 2.92 -2.14
C ILE A 71 1.87 2.99 -3.50
N ALA A 72 2.27 4.19 -3.90
CA ALA A 72 3.03 4.46 -5.09
C ALA A 72 4.23 5.36 -4.78
N SER A 73 5.28 5.22 -5.57
CA SER A 73 6.49 6.04 -5.49
C SER A 73 6.97 6.39 -6.89
N PRO A 74 7.83 7.40 -7.06
CA PRO A 74 8.46 7.66 -8.35
C PRO A 74 9.29 6.45 -8.82
N LEU A 75 9.27 6.17 -10.12
CA LEU A 75 9.99 5.02 -10.68
C LEU A 75 11.50 5.13 -10.47
N PHE A 76 12.07 6.34 -10.48
CA PHE A 76 13.51 6.54 -10.23
C PHE A 76 13.98 6.04 -8.86
N ALA A 77 13.09 5.86 -7.89
CA ALA A 77 13.42 5.29 -6.58
C ALA A 77 13.69 3.77 -6.64
N HIS A 78 13.35 3.13 -7.76
CA HIS A 78 13.47 1.69 -8.00
C HIS A 78 14.57 1.39 -9.02
N ILE A 79 15.82 1.53 -8.59
CA ILE A 79 17.00 1.36 -9.47
C ILE A 79 17.13 -0.04 -10.09
N GLU A 80 16.50 -1.05 -9.47
CA GLU A 80 16.49 -2.42 -9.97
C GLU A 80 15.44 -2.64 -11.07
N PHE A 81 14.54 -1.68 -11.28
CA PHE A 81 13.57 -1.77 -12.36
C PHE A 81 14.29 -1.70 -13.72
N PRO A 82 14.07 -2.67 -14.63
CA PRO A 82 14.80 -2.76 -15.90
C PRO A 82 14.30 -1.73 -16.92
N ILE A 83 14.52 -0.44 -16.64
CA ILE A 83 14.03 0.66 -17.48
C ILE A 83 14.74 0.71 -18.85
N THR A 84 15.96 0.17 -18.93
CA THR A 84 16.76 0.15 -20.16
C THR A 84 16.09 -0.60 -21.31
N ASP A 85 15.14 -1.48 -20.99
CA ASP A 85 14.42 -2.30 -21.97
C ASP A 85 13.15 -1.63 -22.51
N SER A 86 12.74 -0.47 -21.94
CA SER A 86 11.53 0.25 -22.32
C SER A 86 11.85 1.66 -22.80
N LYS A 87 11.69 1.90 -24.11
CA LYS A 87 11.93 3.22 -24.72
C LYS A 87 10.86 4.26 -24.38
N ASP A 88 9.71 3.83 -23.87
CA ASP A 88 8.54 4.69 -23.66
C ASP A 88 8.39 5.13 -22.18
N LEU A 89 9.13 4.52 -21.25
CA LEU A 89 9.07 4.86 -19.83
C LEU A 89 10.22 5.81 -19.45
N LEU A 90 9.86 7.02 -19.06
CA LEU A 90 10.79 7.99 -18.48
C LEU A 90 10.72 7.90 -16.96
N ALA A 91 11.82 7.53 -16.28
CA ALA A 91 11.87 7.34 -14.83
C ALA A 91 11.31 8.54 -14.04
N ASP A 92 11.64 9.75 -14.49
CA ASP A 92 11.28 11.01 -13.81
C ASP A 92 9.78 11.35 -13.91
N ASN A 93 9.09 10.78 -14.91
CA ASN A 93 7.67 11.04 -15.17
C ASN A 93 6.78 9.81 -14.99
N THR A 94 7.30 8.76 -14.35
CA THR A 94 6.59 7.51 -14.13
C THR A 94 6.43 7.24 -12.65
N ILE A 95 5.24 6.78 -12.25
CA ILE A 95 4.99 6.25 -10.91
C ILE A 95 5.02 4.73 -10.94
N TYR A 96 5.59 4.14 -9.89
CA TYR A 96 5.56 2.72 -9.62
C TYR A 96 4.53 2.45 -8.53
N ILE A 97 3.57 1.57 -8.81
CA ILE A 97 2.62 1.09 -7.80
C ILE A 97 3.33 0.00 -7.01
N ASN A 98 3.71 0.33 -5.77
CA ASN A 98 4.39 -0.61 -4.88
C ASN A 98 3.39 -1.64 -4.36
N GLU A 99 2.27 -1.15 -3.82
CA GLU A 99 1.32 -1.99 -3.10
C GLU A 99 -0.12 -1.58 -3.38
N VAL A 100 -0.99 -2.57 -3.53
CA VAL A 100 -2.45 -2.41 -3.51
C VAL A 100 -3.03 -3.54 -2.66
N VAL A 101 -3.53 -3.19 -1.49
CA VAL A 101 -3.99 -4.17 -0.51
C VAL A 101 -5.40 -3.83 -0.06
N VAL A 102 -6.27 -4.84 -0.03
CA VAL A 102 -7.65 -4.73 0.47
C VAL A 102 -7.93 -5.90 1.42
N GLY A 103 -8.50 -5.56 2.57
CA GLY A 103 -8.92 -6.53 3.59
C GLY A 103 -9.96 -7.49 3.04
N ILE A 104 -9.88 -8.76 3.43
CA ILE A 104 -10.66 -9.85 2.81
C ILE A 104 -12.18 -9.58 2.78
N ASP A 105 -12.72 -9.03 3.86
CA ASP A 105 -14.16 -8.73 4.00
C ASP A 105 -14.63 -7.56 3.12
N PHE A 106 -13.69 -6.79 2.55
CA PHE A 106 -13.93 -5.59 1.77
C PHE A 106 -13.62 -5.76 0.27
N ARG A 107 -13.11 -6.94 -0.14
CA ARG A 107 -12.86 -7.27 -1.55
C ARG A 107 -14.17 -7.36 -2.35
N GLY A 108 -14.08 -7.10 -3.65
CA GLY A 108 -15.26 -7.13 -4.55
C GLY A 108 -16.19 -5.93 -4.41
N ARG A 109 -15.78 -4.89 -3.68
CA ARG A 109 -16.59 -3.68 -3.43
C ARG A 109 -16.13 -2.43 -4.22
N GLY A 110 -15.13 -2.58 -5.09
CA GLY A 110 -14.59 -1.47 -5.87
C GLY A 110 -13.71 -0.50 -5.07
N ILE A 111 -13.06 -1.00 -4.00
CA ILE A 111 -11.98 -0.32 -3.27
C ILE A 111 -10.68 -0.44 -4.05
#